data_AF-A0A1G0ZEN3-F1
#
_entry.id   AF-A0A1G0ZEN3-F1
#
_cell.length_a   1.000
_cell.length_b   1.000
_cell.length_c   1.000
_cell.angle_alpha   90.00
_cell.angle_beta   90.00
_cell.angle_gamma   90.00
#
_symmetry.space_group_name_H-M   'P 1'
#
loop_
_entity.id
_entity.type
_entity.pdbx_description
1 polymer ?
#
loop_
_entity_poly.entity_id
_entity_poly.type
_entity_poly.pdbx_seq_one_letter_code
_entity_poly.pdbx_strand_id
1 'polypeptide(L)'
;MNGNNVDIGKKKAGGEYLVMLPLTVDEELVVKEASTNCVCVTFLDFPKMLKKGETATAIVYFELDKPAKFNFELKLKTDKKDLIYKLSGETIAEGNAKKATAAPIQAINPVFLQRSPVEADDALYITVEKALKERPALKFVDIRPVSEFNECCIKDSMNLPVSLLKANPTFKDASIVLVDKGFYSEKMENACRELRKAGFEKTFILKGGLNAWIRNAGSFAGTKKDAEQIKMISPAELLLTRKFSQVLFVSCDAERPDAYLFPTLVLAGDAAGKITAKNQIVLVSSSASDTAGRLQDKLSGNCSAFILEGGVKAYRDFLLESTVMLNRGKVAQQSKVKNCGGCP
;
A
#
# COMPACT_ATOMS: atom_id res chain seq x y z
N MET A 1 -22.56 -2.12 18.48
CA MET A 1 -22.58 -3.58 18.22
C MET A 1 -21.61 -4.21 19.19
N ASN A 2 -22.09 -4.66 20.36
CA ASN A 2 -21.27 -5.39 21.34
C ASN A 2 -21.46 -6.88 21.06
N GLY A 3 -20.64 -7.42 20.18
CA GLY A 3 -20.69 -8.84 19.87
C GLY A 3 -19.68 -9.16 18.80
N ASN A 4 -18.89 -10.20 19.04
CA ASN A 4 -17.96 -10.74 18.07
C ASN A 4 -18.65 -11.38 16.85
N ASN A 5 -19.98 -11.32 16.76
CA ASN A 5 -20.77 -11.89 15.66
C ASN A 5 -21.27 -10.76 14.75
N VAL A 6 -20.94 -10.84 13.48
CA VAL A 6 -21.37 -9.91 12.43
C VAL A 6 -22.19 -10.69 11.41
N ASP A 7 -23.48 -10.40 11.35
CA ASP A 7 -24.36 -10.90 10.30
C ASP A 7 -24.46 -9.86 9.18
N ILE A 8 -24.09 -10.26 7.97
CA ILE A 8 -24.13 -9.39 6.77
C ILE A 8 -25.34 -9.67 5.88
N GLY A 9 -26.25 -10.53 6.33
CA GLY A 9 -27.52 -10.84 5.68
C GLY A 9 -27.36 -11.57 4.35
N LYS A 10 -28.27 -11.27 3.42
CA LYS A 10 -28.35 -11.89 2.10
C LYS A 10 -27.32 -11.29 1.15
N LYS A 11 -26.55 -12.16 0.49
CA LYS A 11 -25.58 -11.84 -0.56
C LYS A 11 -25.92 -12.61 -1.84
N LYS A 12 -25.48 -12.12 -3.00
CA LYS A 12 -25.65 -12.80 -4.30
C LYS A 12 -24.60 -13.90 -4.46
N ALA A 13 -25.01 -15.06 -4.98
CA ALA A 13 -24.05 -16.08 -5.42
C ALA A 13 -23.23 -15.58 -6.63
N GLY A 14 -22.00 -16.07 -6.77
CA GLY A 14 -21.02 -15.62 -7.78
C GLY A 14 -20.46 -14.22 -7.52
N GLY A 15 -20.63 -13.67 -6.31
CA GLY A 15 -20.19 -12.34 -5.95
C GLY A 15 -18.91 -12.32 -5.10
N GLU A 16 -18.16 -11.22 -5.24
CA GLU A 16 -17.04 -10.86 -4.38
C GLU A 16 -17.50 -9.85 -3.33
N TYR A 17 -17.05 -10.01 -2.09
CA TYR A 17 -17.48 -9.15 -0.99
C TYR A 17 -16.31 -8.63 -0.18
N LEU A 18 -16.37 -7.34 0.16
CA LEU A 18 -15.47 -6.67 1.08
C LEU A 18 -16.27 -6.18 2.28
N VAL A 19 -15.89 -6.61 3.47
CA VAL A 19 -16.56 -6.28 4.74
C VAL A 19 -15.58 -5.55 5.65
N MET A 20 -16.02 -4.38 6.13
CA MET A 20 -15.35 -3.63 7.18
C MET A 20 -15.83 -4.16 8.53
N LEU A 21 -14.94 -4.83 9.26
CA LEU A 21 -15.19 -5.42 10.57
C LEU A 21 -14.75 -4.43 11.65
N PRO A 22 -15.67 -3.80 12.40
CA PRO A 22 -15.30 -2.96 13.53
C PRO A 22 -14.71 -3.81 14.66
N LEU A 23 -13.59 -3.36 15.21
CA LEU A 23 -12.85 -4.03 16.29
C LEU A 23 -12.81 -3.07 17.49
N THR A 24 -13.42 -3.47 18.60
CA THR A 24 -13.39 -2.71 19.85
C THR A 24 -12.92 -3.62 20.97
N VAL A 25 -11.97 -3.16 21.77
CA VAL A 25 -11.34 -3.93 22.85
C VAL A 25 -11.40 -3.19 24.17
N ASP A 26 -11.46 -3.95 25.26
CA ASP A 26 -11.52 -3.49 26.65
C ASP A 26 -10.12 -3.23 27.26
N GLU A 27 -9.08 -3.66 26.56
CA GLU A 27 -7.68 -3.47 26.91
C GLU A 27 -6.82 -3.27 25.66
N GLU A 28 -5.63 -2.69 25.82
CA GLU A 28 -4.69 -2.53 24.72
C GLU A 28 -4.06 -3.87 24.32
N LEU A 29 -4.08 -4.18 23.02
CA LEU A 29 -3.61 -5.44 22.45
C LEU A 29 -2.75 -5.21 21.20
N VAL A 30 -1.63 -5.92 21.11
CA VAL A 30 -0.78 -5.97 19.92
C VAL A 30 -1.20 -7.17 19.06
N VAL A 31 -1.70 -6.91 17.86
CA VAL A 31 -2.11 -7.97 16.92
C VAL A 31 -0.88 -8.52 16.20
N LYS A 32 -0.66 -9.84 16.33
CA LYS A 32 0.48 -10.55 15.77
C LYS A 32 0.15 -11.25 14.45
N GLU A 33 -1.05 -11.81 14.33
CA GLU A 33 -1.44 -12.64 13.18
C GLU A 33 -2.95 -12.59 12.98
N ALA A 34 -3.40 -12.71 11.73
CA ALA A 34 -4.81 -12.85 11.36
C ALA A 34 -5.01 -14.13 10.54
N SER A 35 -6.04 -14.90 10.85
CA SER A 35 -6.31 -16.20 10.23
C SER A 35 -7.81 -16.47 10.11
N THR A 36 -8.20 -17.34 9.19
CA THR A 36 -9.60 -17.70 8.92
C THR A 36 -9.76 -19.22 8.91
N ASN A 37 -10.97 -19.70 9.19
CA ASN A 37 -11.29 -21.13 9.09
C ASN A 37 -11.65 -21.60 7.67
N CYS A 38 -11.68 -20.70 6.68
CA CYS A 38 -12.08 -20.96 5.30
C CYS A 38 -11.05 -20.44 4.30
N VAL A 39 -10.69 -21.25 3.30
CA VAL A 39 -9.84 -20.84 2.16
C VAL A 39 -10.46 -19.72 1.32
N CYS A 40 -11.79 -19.63 1.31
CA CYS A 40 -12.55 -18.62 0.59
C CYS A 40 -12.47 -17.21 1.21
N VAL A 41 -11.92 -17.09 2.43
CA VAL A 41 -11.92 -15.83 3.19
C VAL A 41 -10.50 -15.40 3.49
N THR A 42 -10.21 -14.15 3.16
CA THR A 42 -8.89 -13.54 3.31
C THR A 42 -9.03 -12.23 4.08
N PHE A 43 -8.23 -12.07 5.14
CA PHE A 43 -7.99 -10.74 5.69
C PHE A 43 -7.19 -9.93 4.68
N LEU A 44 -7.73 -8.81 4.22
CA LEU A 44 -6.99 -7.84 3.41
C LEU A 44 -6.24 -6.85 4.30
N ASP A 45 -6.87 -6.44 5.40
CA ASP A 45 -6.37 -5.36 6.24
C ASP A 45 -6.69 -5.64 7.71
N PHE A 46 -5.74 -5.38 8.62
CA PHE A 46 -5.99 -5.39 10.06
C PHE A 46 -4.98 -4.49 10.82
N PRO A 47 -5.42 -3.84 11.92
CA PRO A 47 -4.54 -2.98 12.72
C PRO A 47 -3.51 -3.80 13.51
N LYS A 48 -2.28 -3.28 13.65
CA LYS A 48 -1.24 -3.87 14.52
C LYS A 48 -1.46 -3.61 16.01
N MET A 49 -2.22 -2.57 16.34
CA MET A 49 -2.50 -2.18 17.71
C MET A 49 -3.99 -1.89 17.84
N LEU A 50 -4.62 -2.49 18.84
CA LEU A 50 -5.98 -2.21 19.25
C LEU A 50 -5.93 -1.46 20.57
N LYS A 51 -6.41 -0.22 20.58
CA LYS A 51 -6.42 0.61 21.78
C LYS A 51 -7.71 0.43 22.56
N LYS A 52 -7.60 0.51 23.89
CA LYS A 52 -8.74 0.40 24.80
C LYS A 52 -9.80 1.46 24.49
N GLY A 53 -11.02 1.02 24.23
CA GLY A 53 -12.17 1.90 24.00
C GLY A 53 -12.20 2.60 22.64
N GLU A 54 -11.20 2.42 21.78
CA GLU A 54 -11.21 2.92 20.41
C GLU A 54 -11.76 1.83 19.46
N THR A 55 -12.50 2.26 18.43
CA THR A 55 -12.95 1.36 17.36
C THR A 55 -11.94 1.39 16.23
N ALA A 56 -11.19 0.29 16.08
CA ALA A 56 -10.39 0.03 14.89
C ALA A 56 -11.22 -0.72 13.84
N THR A 57 -10.69 -0.90 12.63
CA THR A 57 -11.38 -1.64 11.55
C THR A 57 -10.43 -2.64 10.90
N ALA A 58 -10.88 -3.88 10.73
CA ALA A 58 -10.26 -4.84 9.80
C ALA A 58 -11.07 -4.92 8.50
N ILE A 59 -10.42 -5.28 7.40
CA ILE A 59 -11.05 -5.50 6.11
C ILE A 59 -10.92 -6.97 5.74
N VAL A 60 -12.07 -7.61 5.51
CA VAL A 60 -12.16 -9.02 5.16
C VAL A 60 -12.76 -9.13 3.78
N TYR A 61 -12.15 -9.96 2.94
CA TYR A 61 -12.64 -10.31 1.62
C TYR A 61 -13.05 -11.78 1.55
N PHE A 62 -14.10 -12.08 0.81
CA PHE A 62 -14.49 -13.45 0.48
C PHE A 62 -15.30 -13.54 -0.80
N GLU A 63 -15.23 -14.71 -1.43
CA GLU A 63 -16.04 -15.10 -2.59
C GLU A 63 -17.08 -16.14 -2.19
N LEU A 64 -18.27 -16.06 -2.78
CA LEU A 64 -19.35 -16.99 -2.54
C LEU A 64 -19.93 -17.50 -3.87
N ASP A 65 -19.48 -18.67 -4.32
CA ASP A 65 -19.81 -19.23 -5.64
C ASP A 65 -21.21 -19.85 -5.69
N LYS A 66 -21.65 -20.47 -4.59
CA LYS A 66 -22.88 -21.28 -4.55
C LYS A 66 -23.88 -20.73 -3.53
N PRO A 67 -25.20 -20.87 -3.78
CA PRO A 67 -26.23 -20.59 -2.79
C PRO A 67 -26.06 -21.49 -1.55
N ALA A 68 -25.81 -20.90 -0.39
CA ALA A 68 -25.56 -21.57 0.86
C ALA A 68 -25.58 -20.59 2.04
N LYS A 69 -25.82 -21.10 3.25
CA LYS A 69 -25.50 -20.37 4.48
C LYS A 69 -24.01 -20.48 4.76
N PHE A 70 -23.39 -19.38 5.14
CA PHE A 70 -21.98 -19.34 5.52
C PHE A 70 -21.80 -18.80 6.93
N ASN A 71 -20.74 -19.27 7.59
CA ASN A 71 -20.31 -18.82 8.90
C ASN A 71 -18.79 -18.97 8.98
N PHE A 72 -18.10 -17.85 8.88
CA PHE A 72 -16.64 -17.77 8.90
C PHE A 72 -16.16 -17.40 10.30
N GLU A 73 -15.19 -18.15 10.79
CA GLU A 73 -14.47 -17.80 12.00
C GLU A 73 -13.20 -17.04 11.62
N LEU A 74 -13.11 -15.82 12.11
CA LEU A 74 -12.05 -14.86 11.86
C LEU A 74 -11.27 -14.67 13.16
N LYS A 75 -10.00 -15.09 13.17
CA LYS A 75 -9.19 -15.10 14.38
C LYS A 75 -8.02 -14.12 14.27
N LEU A 76 -7.93 -13.20 15.22
CA LEU A 76 -6.77 -12.33 15.43
C LEU A 76 -5.98 -12.82 16.65
N LYS A 77 -4.75 -13.30 16.44
CA LYS A 77 -3.83 -13.62 17.54
C LYS A 77 -3.21 -12.33 18.05
N THR A 78 -3.22 -12.13 19.36
CA THR A 78 -2.58 -10.96 19.99
C THR A 78 -1.46 -11.37 20.94
N ASP A 79 -0.86 -10.39 21.60
CA ASP A 79 0.13 -10.61 22.65
C ASP A 79 -0.46 -11.19 23.94
N LYS A 80 -1.74 -10.93 24.25
CA LYS A 80 -2.36 -11.35 25.50
C LYS A 80 -3.47 -12.39 25.33
N LYS A 81 -4.35 -12.21 24.34
CA LYS A 81 -5.52 -13.08 24.12
C LYS A 81 -5.91 -13.18 22.65
N ASP A 82 -6.38 -14.35 22.24
CA ASP A 82 -6.92 -14.48 20.89
C ASP A 82 -8.31 -13.84 20.82
N LEU A 83 -8.53 -13.04 19.78
CA LEU A 83 -9.84 -12.48 19.47
C LEU A 83 -10.46 -13.31 18.35
N ILE A 84 -11.69 -13.76 18.55
CA ILE A 84 -12.44 -14.57 17.59
C ILE A 84 -13.71 -13.83 17.21
N TYR A 85 -13.89 -13.59 15.91
CA TYR A 85 -15.08 -12.99 15.32
C TYR A 85 -15.77 -14.01 14.41
N LYS A 86 -17.10 -13.97 14.35
CA LYS A 86 -17.91 -14.79 13.46
C LYS A 86 -18.59 -13.90 12.44
N LEU A 87 -18.35 -14.18 11.16
CA LEU A 87 -18.99 -13.50 10.04
C LEU A 87 -19.97 -14.46 9.38
N SER A 88 -21.26 -14.17 9.48
CA SER A 88 -22.32 -15.05 8.97
C SER A 88 -23.24 -14.35 7.97
N GLY A 89 -23.93 -15.16 7.18
CA GLY A 89 -24.97 -14.71 6.26
C GLY A 89 -25.44 -15.84 5.36
N GLU A 90 -26.14 -15.49 4.30
CA GLU A 90 -26.63 -16.46 3.31
C GLU A 90 -26.47 -15.93 1.89
N THR A 91 -26.11 -16.81 0.96
CA THR A 91 -26.15 -16.52 -0.46
C THR A 91 -27.46 -16.99 -1.08
N ILE A 92 -28.06 -16.09 -1.85
CA ILE A 92 -29.25 -16.35 -2.65
C ILE A 92 -28.87 -16.54 -4.11
N ALA A 93 -29.61 -17.40 -4.82
CA ALA A 93 -29.44 -17.60 -6.25
C ALA A 93 -29.89 -16.35 -7.02
N GLU A 94 -29.11 -15.93 -8.01
CA GLU A 94 -29.55 -14.95 -9.01
C GLU A 94 -29.03 -15.38 -10.40
N GLY A 95 -29.88 -15.23 -11.42
CA GLY A 95 -29.64 -15.75 -12.77
C GLY A 95 -28.40 -15.14 -13.44
N ASN A 96 -27.55 -15.99 -14.00
CA ASN A 96 -26.46 -15.66 -14.91
C ASN A 96 -25.58 -14.46 -14.50
N ALA A 97 -25.09 -14.43 -13.26
CA ALA A 97 -23.93 -13.58 -12.94
C ALA A 97 -22.70 -14.15 -13.67
N LYS A 98 -22.17 -13.42 -14.66
CA LYS A 98 -20.92 -13.79 -15.33
C LYS A 98 -19.80 -13.86 -14.29
N LYS A 99 -19.14 -15.01 -14.22
CA LYS A 99 -17.92 -15.21 -13.43
C LYS A 99 -16.90 -14.14 -13.86
N ALA A 100 -16.41 -13.33 -12.91
CA ALA A 100 -15.35 -12.38 -13.21
C ALA A 100 -14.13 -13.17 -13.73
N THR A 101 -13.61 -12.75 -14.88
CA THR A 101 -12.55 -13.43 -15.64
C THR A 101 -11.14 -13.20 -15.09
N ALA A 102 -11.04 -12.63 -13.88
CA ALA A 102 -9.76 -12.46 -13.19
C ALA A 102 -9.30 -13.80 -12.57
N ALA A 103 -8.00 -13.99 -12.44
CA ALA A 103 -7.47 -15.12 -11.68
C ALA A 103 -8.05 -15.07 -10.24
N PRO A 104 -8.54 -16.19 -9.70
CA PRO A 104 -9.14 -16.23 -8.37
C PRO A 104 -8.17 -15.64 -7.34
N ILE A 105 -8.66 -14.85 -6.38
CA ILE A 105 -7.83 -14.29 -5.31
C ILE A 105 -7.02 -15.38 -4.58
N GLN A 106 -7.53 -16.63 -4.57
CA GLN A 106 -6.91 -17.79 -3.95
C GLN A 106 -5.63 -18.25 -4.66
N ALA A 107 -5.39 -17.80 -5.90
CA ALA A 107 -4.14 -18.04 -6.61
C ALA A 107 -2.99 -17.14 -6.11
N ILE A 108 -3.30 -16.05 -5.40
CA ILE A 108 -2.33 -15.13 -4.81
C ILE A 108 -2.10 -15.54 -3.36
N ASN A 109 -0.83 -15.65 -2.94
CA ASN A 109 -0.50 -15.98 -1.56
C ASN A 109 -1.08 -14.89 -0.63
N PRO A 110 -1.82 -15.25 0.45
CA PRO A 110 -2.43 -14.29 1.35
C PRO A 110 -1.48 -13.24 1.92
N VAL A 111 -0.18 -13.55 2.07
CA VAL A 111 0.83 -12.57 2.51
C VAL A 111 0.94 -11.35 1.59
N PHE A 112 0.61 -11.53 0.30
CA PHE A 112 0.59 -10.47 -0.71
C PHE A 112 -0.76 -9.78 -0.83
N LEU A 113 -1.75 -10.14 -0.02
CA LEU A 113 -3.05 -9.48 0.05
C LEU A 113 -3.24 -8.78 1.40
N GLN A 114 -2.73 -9.41 2.45
CA GLN A 114 -2.68 -8.88 3.80
C GLN A 114 -1.79 -7.64 3.86
N ARG A 115 -2.31 -6.60 4.51
CA ARG A 115 -1.54 -5.44 4.94
C ARG A 115 -1.92 -5.09 6.37
N SER A 116 -0.96 -4.48 7.04
CA SER A 116 -1.20 -3.76 8.28
C SER A 116 -0.96 -2.29 8.00
N PRO A 117 -1.98 -1.42 8.08
CA PRO A 117 -1.84 -0.01 7.79
C PRO A 117 -0.77 0.61 8.67
N VAL A 118 0.05 1.45 8.05
CA VAL A 118 1.09 2.22 8.72
C VAL A 118 0.87 3.69 8.42
N GLU A 119 0.97 4.53 9.44
CA GLU A 119 1.03 5.97 9.25
C GLU A 119 2.47 6.37 9.00
N ALA A 120 2.70 7.21 7.99
CA ALA A 120 3.99 7.85 7.79
C ALA A 120 4.32 8.77 8.98
N ASP A 121 5.59 8.76 9.39
CA ASP A 121 6.09 9.60 10.47
C ASP A 121 6.47 10.98 9.91
N ASP A 122 5.48 11.88 9.88
CA ASP A 122 5.62 13.24 9.33
C ASP A 122 6.85 14.00 9.90
N ALA A 123 7.33 13.67 11.11
CA ALA A 123 8.51 14.29 11.72
C ALA A 123 9.86 13.90 11.07
N LEU A 124 9.86 12.86 10.23
CA LEU A 124 11.01 12.49 9.41
C LEU A 124 11.10 13.30 8.12
N TYR A 125 10.01 13.95 7.70
CA TYR A 125 9.91 14.56 6.38
C TYR A 125 10.15 16.08 6.39
N ILE A 126 10.73 16.58 5.31
CA ILE A 126 10.82 18.00 4.97
C ILE A 126 10.03 18.25 3.68
N THR A 127 9.20 19.30 3.65
CA THR A 127 8.44 19.64 2.43
C THR A 127 9.36 20.26 1.36
N VAL A 128 8.95 20.20 0.10
CA VAL A 128 9.75 20.76 -1.01
C VAL A 128 9.88 22.28 -0.87
N GLU A 129 8.84 22.98 -0.44
CA GLU A 129 8.84 24.43 -0.25
C GLU A 129 9.87 24.84 0.81
N LYS A 130 9.89 24.12 1.94
CA LYS A 130 10.88 24.34 2.99
C LYS A 130 12.29 24.01 2.51
N ALA A 131 12.46 22.88 1.81
CA ALA A 131 13.75 22.47 1.26
C ALA A 131 14.29 23.44 0.21
N LEU A 132 13.44 24.04 -0.62
CA LEU A 132 13.81 25.08 -1.58
C LEU A 132 14.28 26.36 -0.88
N LYS A 133 13.55 26.80 0.14
CA LYS A 133 13.90 27.98 0.94
C LYS A 133 15.23 27.83 1.67
N GLU A 134 15.50 26.64 2.21
CA GLU A 134 16.69 26.34 3.03
C GLU A 134 17.85 25.74 2.22
N ARG A 135 17.72 25.59 0.89
CA ARG A 135 18.64 24.84 0.03
C ARG A 135 20.13 25.09 0.27
N PRO A 136 20.64 26.33 0.46
CA PRO A 136 22.06 26.57 0.70
C PRO A 136 22.62 25.86 1.95
N ALA A 137 21.77 25.57 2.94
CA ALA A 137 22.13 24.90 4.20
C ALA A 137 21.90 23.38 4.18
N LEU A 138 21.34 22.83 3.09
CA LEU A 138 20.95 21.43 2.99
C LEU A 138 21.90 20.63 2.08
N LYS A 139 22.18 19.39 2.46
CA LYS A 139 22.89 18.41 1.63
C LYS A 139 21.90 17.35 1.15
N PHE A 140 21.61 17.36 -0.15
CA PHE A 140 20.73 16.37 -0.77
C PHE A 140 21.50 15.11 -1.10
N VAL A 141 21.08 13.99 -0.52
CA VAL A 141 21.68 12.68 -0.71
C VAL A 141 20.66 11.76 -1.36
N ASP A 142 20.87 11.42 -2.62
CA ASP A 142 20.06 10.45 -3.36
C ASP A 142 20.52 9.04 -3.00
N ILE A 143 19.60 8.23 -2.48
CA ILE A 143 19.91 6.86 -2.02
C ILE A 143 19.42 5.79 -3.00
N ARG A 144 18.95 6.20 -4.19
CA ARG A 144 18.57 5.28 -5.27
C ARG A 144 19.82 4.62 -5.88
N PRO A 145 19.64 3.51 -6.63
CA PRO A 145 20.71 2.92 -7.43
C PRO A 145 21.37 3.96 -8.34
N VAL A 146 22.68 3.83 -8.53
CA VAL A 146 23.49 4.77 -9.35
C VAL A 146 22.96 4.89 -10.78
N SER A 147 22.39 3.82 -11.35
CA SER A 147 21.75 3.85 -12.66
C SER A 147 20.60 4.86 -12.71
N GLU A 148 19.70 4.84 -11.73
CA GLU A 148 18.56 5.76 -11.64
C GLU A 148 19.01 7.21 -11.34
N PHE A 149 20.07 7.37 -10.55
CA PHE A 149 20.64 8.69 -10.24
C PHE A 149 21.23 9.36 -11.48
N ASN A 150 21.94 8.59 -12.30
CA ASN A 150 22.58 9.08 -13.52
C ASN A 150 21.57 9.48 -14.60
N GLU A 151 20.39 8.87 -14.61
CA GLU A 151 19.30 9.23 -15.53
C GLU A 151 18.63 10.55 -15.14
N CYS A 152 18.24 10.69 -13.86
CA CYS A 152 17.63 11.92 -13.37
C CYS A 152 17.84 12.08 -11.87
N CYS A 153 18.31 13.24 -11.41
CA CYS A 153 18.50 13.53 -9.98
C CYS A 153 18.35 15.03 -9.67
N ILE A 154 18.24 15.38 -8.39
CA ILE A 154 18.30 16.79 -7.98
C ILE A 154 19.67 17.36 -8.36
N LYS A 155 19.70 18.54 -8.99
CA LYS A 155 20.96 19.17 -9.40
C LYS A 155 21.85 19.38 -8.17
N ASP A 156 23.13 19.07 -8.29
CA ASP A 156 24.15 19.17 -7.22
C ASP A 156 23.88 18.26 -6.00
N SER A 157 22.98 17.27 -6.12
CA SER A 157 22.85 16.20 -5.13
C SER A 157 23.95 15.16 -5.30
N MET A 158 24.14 14.34 -4.27
CA MET A 158 25.15 13.28 -4.25
C MET A 158 24.48 11.92 -4.14
N ASN A 159 24.95 10.93 -4.91
CA ASN A 159 24.49 9.55 -4.78
C ASN A 159 25.35 8.82 -3.75
N LEU A 160 24.77 8.53 -2.59
CA LEU A 160 25.47 7.80 -1.53
C LEU A 160 24.52 6.79 -0.88
N PRO A 161 24.87 5.49 -0.89
CA PRO A 161 24.21 4.51 -0.03
C PRO A 161 24.25 4.95 1.44
N VAL A 162 23.17 4.65 2.18
CA VAL A 162 23.02 4.99 3.60
C VAL A 162 24.20 4.49 4.45
N SER A 163 24.74 3.32 4.12
CA SER A 163 25.91 2.74 4.80
C SER A 163 27.17 3.59 4.66
N LEU A 164 27.42 4.15 3.47
CA LEU A 164 28.58 5.03 3.23
C LEU A 164 28.38 6.40 3.86
N LEU A 165 27.15 6.93 3.82
CA LEU A 165 26.82 8.18 4.49
C LEU A 165 27.08 8.08 6.01
N LYS A 166 26.64 6.99 6.64
CA LYS A 166 26.84 6.73 8.07
C LYS A 166 28.32 6.64 8.47
N ALA A 167 29.18 6.18 7.57
CA ALA A 167 30.61 6.05 7.82
C ALA A 167 31.40 7.34 7.63
N ASN A 168 30.80 8.40 7.07
CA ASN A 168 31.49 9.65 6.75
C ASN A 168 31.24 10.74 7.81
N PRO A 169 32.22 11.04 8.67
CA PRO A 169 32.05 12.00 9.76
C PRO A 169 31.82 13.45 9.29
N THR A 170 32.22 13.78 8.06
CA THR A 170 32.05 15.12 7.46
C THR A 170 30.58 15.56 7.40
N PHE A 171 29.65 14.59 7.36
CA PHE A 171 28.22 14.87 7.26
C PHE A 171 27.52 14.93 8.62
N LYS A 172 28.20 14.67 9.73
CA LYS A 172 27.57 14.49 11.04
C LYS A 172 26.81 15.74 11.52
N ASP A 173 27.38 16.91 11.30
CA ASP A 173 26.77 18.20 11.65
C ASP A 173 25.95 18.83 10.50
N ALA A 174 25.95 18.20 9.33
CA ALA A 174 25.24 18.69 8.16
C ALA A 174 23.73 18.41 8.26
N SER A 175 22.92 19.32 7.70
CA SER A 175 21.49 19.05 7.48
C SER A 175 21.33 18.23 6.21
N ILE A 176 21.00 16.95 6.37
CA ILE A 176 20.93 15.98 5.27
C ILE A 176 19.46 15.78 4.86
N VAL A 177 19.21 15.79 3.55
CA VAL A 177 17.91 15.45 2.98
C VAL A 177 18.09 14.21 2.10
N LEU A 178 17.52 13.09 2.53
CA LEU A 178 17.47 11.85 1.76
C LEU A 178 16.45 11.97 0.63
N VAL A 179 16.83 11.53 -0.56
CA VAL A 179 16.03 11.61 -1.78
C VAL A 179 15.85 10.23 -2.38
N ASP A 180 14.60 9.93 -2.76
CA ASP A 180 14.20 8.80 -3.60
C ASP A 180 13.20 9.28 -4.67
N LYS A 181 12.45 8.37 -5.31
CA LYS A 181 11.42 8.73 -6.29
C LYS A 181 10.25 9.49 -5.66
N GLY A 182 9.96 9.26 -4.37
CA GLY A 182 8.99 10.03 -3.60
C GLY A 182 7.77 9.30 -3.09
N PHE A 183 7.76 7.97 -3.12
CA PHE A 183 6.72 7.18 -2.49
C PHE A 183 7.04 6.87 -1.02
N TYR A 184 6.01 6.71 -0.19
CA TYR A 184 6.20 6.29 1.19
C TYR A 184 6.88 4.91 1.27
N SER A 185 7.91 4.82 2.10
CA SER A 185 8.76 3.65 2.18
C SER A 185 9.32 3.50 3.59
N GLU A 186 9.04 2.36 4.23
CA GLU A 186 9.65 2.04 5.52
C GLU A 186 11.18 1.99 5.43
N LYS A 187 11.73 1.61 4.27
CA LYS A 187 13.18 1.63 4.04
C LYS A 187 13.74 3.05 4.20
N MET A 188 13.03 4.06 3.67
CA MET A 188 13.43 5.47 3.80
C MET A 188 13.32 5.95 5.24
N GLU A 189 12.19 5.68 5.90
CA GLU A 189 12.01 6.08 7.29
C GLU A 189 13.01 5.42 8.24
N ASN A 190 13.28 4.12 8.04
CA ASN A 190 14.28 3.40 8.83
C ASN A 190 15.68 3.94 8.59
N ALA A 191 16.06 4.21 7.34
CA ALA A 191 17.33 4.85 7.02
C ALA A 191 17.49 6.21 7.73
N CYS A 192 16.46 7.05 7.71
CA CYS A 192 16.46 8.33 8.40
C CYS A 192 16.62 8.15 9.93
N ARG A 193 15.85 7.24 10.54
CA ARG A 193 15.95 6.92 11.98
C ARG A 193 17.33 6.37 12.35
N GLU A 194 17.90 5.49 11.52
CA GLU A 194 19.22 4.91 11.75
C GLU A 194 20.34 5.96 11.68
N LEU A 195 20.26 6.90 10.73
CA LEU A 195 21.19 8.02 10.65
C LEU A 195 21.06 8.95 11.87
N ARG A 196 19.84 9.32 12.27
CA ARG A 196 19.62 10.11 13.49
C ARG A 196 20.20 9.42 14.73
N LYS A 197 19.96 8.11 14.89
CA LYS A 197 20.55 7.30 15.98
C LYS A 197 22.08 7.24 15.93
N ALA A 198 22.68 7.38 14.76
CA ALA A 198 24.13 7.42 14.58
C ALA A 198 24.74 8.83 14.78
N GLY A 199 23.93 9.82 15.18
CA GLY A 199 24.37 11.19 15.47
C GLY A 199 24.20 12.17 14.31
N PHE A 200 23.55 11.78 13.22
CA PHE A 200 23.17 12.70 12.13
C PHE A 200 21.79 13.30 12.43
N GLU A 201 21.71 14.11 13.48
CA GLU A 201 20.42 14.55 14.06
C GLU A 201 19.54 15.33 13.08
N LYS A 202 20.16 16.11 12.18
CA LYS A 202 19.48 16.93 11.16
C LYS A 202 19.27 16.18 9.85
N THR A 203 18.84 14.93 9.92
CA THR A 203 18.49 14.11 8.75
C THR A 203 16.99 14.14 8.50
N PHE A 204 16.58 14.39 7.27
CA PHE A 204 15.19 14.43 6.82
C PHE A 204 15.00 13.62 5.54
N ILE A 205 13.76 13.27 5.22
CA ILE A 205 13.36 12.69 3.93
C ILE A 205 12.63 13.77 3.13
N LEU A 206 12.96 13.92 1.86
CA LEU A 206 12.23 14.86 1.00
C LEU A 206 10.80 14.36 0.77
N LYS A 207 9.79 15.09 1.27
CA LYS A 207 8.39 14.71 1.12
C LYS A 207 8.00 14.70 -0.36
N GLY A 208 7.52 13.55 -0.83
CA GLY A 208 7.20 13.35 -2.24
C GLY A 208 8.42 13.21 -3.17
N GLY A 209 9.63 13.14 -2.61
CA GLY A 209 10.90 12.83 -3.28
C GLY A 209 11.20 13.66 -4.53
N LEU A 210 11.94 13.05 -5.47
CA LEU A 210 12.33 13.67 -6.73
C LEU A 210 11.11 14.05 -7.58
N ASN A 211 10.02 13.26 -7.55
CA ASN A 211 8.79 13.59 -8.26
C ASN A 211 8.24 14.95 -7.80
N ALA A 212 8.10 15.17 -6.49
CA ALA A 212 7.63 16.44 -5.95
C ALA A 212 8.63 17.58 -6.18
N TRP A 213 9.94 17.29 -6.13
CA TRP A 213 10.98 18.28 -6.41
C TRP A 213 10.86 18.88 -7.81
N ILE A 214 10.79 18.02 -8.83
CA ILE A 214 10.72 18.44 -10.24
C ILE A 214 9.44 19.26 -10.49
N ARG A 215 8.30 18.82 -9.94
CA ARG A 215 7.03 19.53 -10.10
C ARG A 215 7.03 20.94 -9.50
N ASN A 216 7.75 21.14 -8.40
CA ASN A 216 7.90 22.45 -7.75
C ASN A 216 9.01 23.30 -8.39
N ALA A 217 9.31 23.08 -9.67
CA ALA A 217 10.36 23.77 -10.43
C ALA A 217 11.76 23.69 -9.79
N GLY A 218 12.01 22.68 -8.95
CA GLY A 218 13.32 22.41 -8.40
C GLY A 218 14.30 22.02 -9.51
N SER A 219 15.53 22.56 -9.47
CA SER A 219 16.54 22.21 -10.47
C SER A 219 16.93 20.74 -10.38
N PHE A 220 16.96 20.06 -11.53
CA PHE A 220 17.35 18.66 -11.66
C PHE A 220 18.34 18.48 -12.82
N ALA A 221 19.14 17.43 -12.76
CA ALA A 221 19.94 16.92 -13.86
C ALA A 221 19.19 15.77 -14.54
N GLY A 222 19.23 15.70 -15.88
CA GLY A 222 18.47 14.76 -16.70
C GLY A 222 17.60 15.47 -17.75
N THR A 223 16.87 14.69 -18.55
CA THR A 223 15.94 15.20 -19.57
C THR A 223 14.50 15.22 -19.07
N LYS A 224 13.60 15.89 -19.80
CA LYS A 224 12.15 15.82 -19.53
C LYS A 224 11.62 14.39 -19.61
N LYS A 225 12.15 13.57 -20.52
CA LYS A 225 11.75 12.17 -20.68
C LYS A 225 12.14 11.35 -19.45
N ASP A 226 13.31 11.61 -18.89
CA ASP A 226 13.77 10.93 -17.66
C ASP A 226 12.89 11.33 -16.47
N ALA A 227 12.49 12.60 -16.39
CA ALA A 227 11.55 13.08 -15.38
C ALA A 227 10.16 12.40 -15.46
N GLU A 228 9.69 12.00 -16.65
CA GLU A 228 8.44 11.23 -16.78
C GLU A 228 8.57 9.82 -16.18
N GLN A 229 9.75 9.20 -16.20
CA GLN A 229 9.95 7.89 -15.56
C GLN A 229 9.87 7.97 -14.02
N ILE A 230 10.19 9.12 -13.43
CA ILE A 230 10.07 9.35 -11.99
C ILE A 230 8.60 9.34 -11.52
N LYS A 231 7.67 9.57 -12.45
CA LYS A 231 6.23 9.57 -12.20
C LYS A 231 5.60 8.17 -12.22
N MET A 232 6.40 7.13 -12.40
CA MET A 232 5.96 5.74 -12.45
C MET A 232 6.22 5.03 -11.11
N ILE A 233 5.39 4.03 -10.79
CA ILE A 233 5.61 3.10 -9.68
C ILE A 233 5.52 1.66 -10.19
N SER A 234 6.55 0.86 -9.93
CA SER A 234 6.58 -0.54 -10.32
C SER A 234 5.66 -1.40 -9.44
N PRO A 235 5.25 -2.59 -9.90
CA PRO A 235 4.54 -3.59 -9.08
C PRO A 235 5.20 -3.88 -7.73
N ALA A 236 6.53 -3.99 -7.70
CA ALA A 236 7.29 -4.29 -6.49
C ALA A 236 7.30 -3.10 -5.51
N GLU A 237 7.53 -1.88 -5.99
CA GLU A 237 7.45 -0.66 -5.16
C GLU A 237 6.04 -0.46 -4.63
N LEU A 238 5.02 -0.74 -5.44
CA LEU A 238 3.62 -0.65 -5.04
C LEU A 238 3.29 -1.65 -3.91
N LEU A 239 3.75 -2.91 -4.00
CA LEU A 239 3.56 -3.91 -2.95
C LEU A 239 4.07 -3.40 -1.58
N LEU A 240 5.20 -2.69 -1.56
CA LEU A 240 5.78 -2.13 -0.35
C LEU A 240 5.07 -0.85 0.13
N THR A 241 4.61 -0.01 -0.81
CA THR A 241 4.05 1.32 -0.54
C THR A 241 2.58 1.27 -0.11
N ARG A 242 1.77 0.34 -0.66
CA ARG A 242 0.30 0.27 -0.48
C ARG A 242 -0.17 0.09 0.97
N LYS A 243 0.72 -0.20 1.92
CA LYS A 243 0.38 -0.33 3.34
C LYS A 243 0.29 1.01 4.06
N PHE A 244 0.80 2.09 3.47
CA PHE A 244 0.70 3.41 4.08
C PHE A 244 -0.71 3.97 3.93
N SER A 245 -1.34 4.39 5.03
CA SER A 245 -2.71 4.94 5.04
C SER A 245 -2.85 6.20 4.17
N GLN A 246 -1.74 6.91 3.95
CA GLN A 246 -1.67 8.09 3.10
C GLN A 246 -1.87 7.77 1.62
N VAL A 247 -1.74 6.50 1.20
CA VAL A 247 -1.81 6.12 -0.22
C VAL A 247 -3.26 5.98 -0.65
N LEU A 248 -3.69 6.85 -1.57
CA LEU A 248 -5.00 6.81 -2.22
C LEU A 248 -4.87 6.22 -3.63
N PHE A 249 -5.67 5.19 -3.89
CA PHE A 249 -5.72 4.56 -5.21
C PHE A 249 -6.86 5.14 -6.03
N VAL A 250 -6.55 5.58 -7.26
CA VAL A 250 -7.54 6.14 -8.17
C VAL A 250 -7.57 5.32 -9.44
N SER A 251 -8.70 4.68 -9.73
CA SER A 251 -8.91 3.99 -10.99
C SER A 251 -9.19 4.99 -12.11
N CYS A 252 -8.42 4.87 -13.18
CA CYS A 252 -8.62 5.60 -14.44
C CYS A 252 -9.58 4.89 -15.39
N ASP A 253 -9.98 3.65 -15.10
CA ASP A 253 -10.86 2.86 -15.94
C ASP A 253 -12.33 3.17 -15.64
N ALA A 254 -13.20 2.90 -16.61
CA ALA A 254 -14.65 3.00 -16.43
C ALA A 254 -15.20 1.91 -15.49
N GLU A 255 -14.56 0.75 -15.48
CA GLU A 255 -14.89 -0.37 -14.59
C GLU A 255 -13.91 -0.45 -13.42
N ARG A 256 -14.43 -0.77 -12.24
CA ARG A 256 -13.62 -0.88 -11.03
C ARG A 256 -12.70 -2.10 -11.14
N PRO A 257 -11.36 -1.94 -11.07
CA PRO A 257 -10.46 -3.08 -11.01
C PRO A 257 -10.59 -3.82 -9.68
N ASP A 258 -9.98 -5.01 -9.58
CA ASP A 258 -9.91 -5.86 -8.38
C ASP A 258 -9.69 -5.05 -7.09
N ALA A 259 -10.78 -4.70 -6.41
CA ALA A 259 -10.73 -3.75 -5.30
C ALA A 259 -9.92 -4.29 -4.11
N TYR A 260 -9.77 -5.62 -4.03
CA TYR A 260 -8.96 -6.29 -3.01
C TYR A 260 -7.45 -6.03 -3.18
N LEU A 261 -6.98 -5.72 -4.38
CA LEU A 261 -5.57 -5.38 -4.65
C LEU A 261 -5.21 -3.95 -4.23
N PHE A 262 -6.20 -3.06 -4.20
CA PHE A 262 -5.99 -1.63 -4.05
C PHE A 262 -6.74 -1.08 -2.84
N PRO A 263 -6.05 -0.89 -1.68
CA PRO A 263 -6.62 -0.19 -0.53
C PRO A 263 -7.31 1.08 -0.96
N THR A 264 -8.40 1.49 -0.30
CA THR A 264 -8.95 2.86 -0.48
C THR A 264 -9.33 3.24 -1.92
N LEU A 265 -9.44 2.27 -2.84
CA LEU A 265 -9.68 2.52 -4.26
C LEU A 265 -10.95 3.35 -4.50
N VAL A 266 -10.79 4.44 -5.24
CA VAL A 266 -11.86 5.30 -5.73
C VAL A 266 -11.81 5.38 -7.25
N LEU A 267 -12.95 5.66 -7.88
CA LEU A 267 -12.98 5.96 -9.31
C LEU A 267 -12.53 7.41 -9.53
N ALA A 268 -11.90 7.69 -10.68
CA ALA A 268 -11.42 9.03 -11.01
C ALA A 268 -12.52 10.12 -10.91
N GLY A 269 -13.76 9.80 -11.28
CA GLY A 269 -14.90 10.71 -11.15
C GLY A 269 -15.22 11.11 -9.71
N ASP A 270 -14.92 10.25 -8.74
CA ASP A 270 -15.21 10.45 -7.31
C ASP A 270 -13.99 10.95 -6.52
N ALA A 271 -12.83 11.09 -7.18
CA ALA A 271 -11.57 11.33 -6.49
C ALA A 271 -11.45 12.76 -5.93
N ALA A 272 -12.02 13.76 -6.62
CA ALA A 272 -11.84 15.18 -6.29
C ALA A 272 -12.21 15.53 -4.83
N GLY A 273 -13.26 14.91 -4.28
CA GLY A 273 -13.72 15.15 -2.89
C GLY A 273 -12.97 14.35 -1.82
N LYS A 274 -12.08 13.42 -2.22
CA LYS A 274 -11.39 12.49 -1.31
C LYS A 274 -9.88 12.75 -1.23
N ILE A 275 -9.34 13.53 -2.16
CA ILE A 275 -7.93 13.90 -2.17
C ILE A 275 -7.67 14.99 -1.15
N THR A 276 -6.64 14.77 -0.33
CA THR A 276 -6.11 15.73 0.64
C THR A 276 -4.62 15.95 0.37
N ALA A 277 -4.06 17.06 0.89
CA ALA A 277 -2.63 17.34 0.79
C ALA A 277 -1.73 16.31 1.49
N LYS A 278 -2.31 15.42 2.33
CA LYS A 278 -1.57 14.31 2.96
C LYS A 278 -1.46 13.10 2.05
N ASN A 279 -2.29 13.01 1.02
CA ASN A 279 -2.34 11.81 0.20
C ASN A 279 -1.14 11.70 -0.75
N GLN A 280 -0.66 10.48 -0.90
CA GLN A 280 0.08 10.07 -2.08
C GLN A 280 -0.90 9.33 -3.00
N ILE A 281 -1.01 9.78 -4.24
CA ILE A 281 -1.96 9.24 -5.21
C ILE A 281 -1.25 8.20 -6.06
N VAL A 282 -1.85 7.02 -6.20
CA VAL A 282 -1.44 6.01 -7.19
C VAL A 282 -2.58 5.81 -8.17
N LEU A 283 -2.33 6.16 -9.42
CA LEU A 283 -3.22 5.97 -10.53
C LEU A 283 -3.11 4.53 -11.02
N VAL A 284 -4.24 3.86 -11.06
CA VAL A 284 -4.34 2.48 -11.52
C VAL A 284 -5.24 2.42 -12.75
N SER A 285 -4.76 1.76 -13.78
CA SER A 285 -5.50 1.53 -15.01
C SER A 285 -5.29 0.10 -15.47
N SER A 286 -6.23 -0.44 -16.23
CA SER A 286 -6.19 -1.78 -16.80
C SER A 286 -4.93 -1.99 -17.65
N SER A 287 -4.49 -0.94 -18.35
CA SER A 287 -3.22 -0.82 -19.07
C SER A 287 -2.70 0.62 -19.00
N ALA A 288 -1.42 0.85 -19.36
CA ALA A 288 -0.89 2.21 -19.48
C ALA A 288 -1.75 3.04 -20.47
N SER A 289 -2.30 4.16 -20.02
CA SER A 289 -3.19 4.99 -20.83
C SER A 289 -2.82 6.46 -20.72
N ASP A 290 -2.99 7.21 -21.82
CA ASP A 290 -2.83 8.66 -21.85
C ASP A 290 -3.74 9.37 -20.82
N THR A 291 -4.88 8.74 -20.49
CA THR A 291 -5.81 9.20 -19.46
C THR A 291 -5.13 9.31 -18.09
N ALA A 292 -4.26 8.35 -17.74
CA ALA A 292 -3.52 8.38 -16.48
C ALA A 292 -2.55 9.57 -16.42
N GLY A 293 -1.85 9.88 -17.52
CA GLY A 293 -0.98 11.06 -17.61
C GLY A 293 -1.75 12.37 -17.40
N ARG A 294 -2.89 12.54 -18.08
CA ARG A 294 -3.73 13.74 -17.92
C ARG A 294 -4.30 13.89 -16.51
N LEU A 295 -4.69 12.78 -15.87
CA LEU A 295 -5.14 12.75 -14.49
C LEU A 295 -4.01 13.09 -13.53
N GLN A 296 -2.82 12.57 -13.76
CA GLN A 296 -1.63 12.86 -12.97
C GLN A 296 -1.36 14.37 -12.96
N ASP A 297 -1.33 15.02 -14.12
CA ASP A 297 -1.07 16.46 -14.21
C ASP A 297 -2.12 17.29 -13.44
N LYS A 298 -3.39 16.87 -13.49
CA LYS A 298 -4.48 17.53 -12.74
C LYS A 298 -4.39 17.34 -11.23
N LEU A 299 -4.03 16.13 -10.78
CA LEU A 299 -4.05 15.75 -9.37
C LEU A 299 -2.76 16.10 -8.62
N SER A 300 -1.71 16.46 -9.37
CA SER A 300 -0.38 16.76 -8.84
C SER A 300 -0.27 18.06 -8.05
N GLY A 301 -1.33 18.87 -7.96
CA GLY A 301 -1.30 20.21 -7.37
C GLY A 301 -0.63 20.26 -5.98
N ASN A 302 -1.15 19.50 -5.01
CA ASN A 302 -0.62 19.45 -3.64
C ASN A 302 -0.16 18.04 -3.22
N CYS A 303 -0.11 17.09 -4.15
CA CYS A 303 0.06 15.67 -3.85
C CYS A 303 1.02 15.02 -4.87
N SER A 304 1.76 14.00 -4.43
CA SER A 304 2.51 13.16 -5.37
C SER A 304 1.58 12.14 -6.01
N ALA A 305 1.45 12.20 -7.34
CA ALA A 305 0.72 11.25 -8.14
C ALA A 305 1.69 10.35 -8.93
N PHE A 306 1.45 9.05 -8.93
CA PHE A 306 2.24 8.04 -9.65
C PHE A 306 1.34 7.19 -10.54
N ILE A 307 1.85 6.70 -11.66
CA ILE A 307 1.16 5.75 -12.54
C ILE A 307 1.73 4.36 -12.31
N LEU A 308 0.86 3.37 -12.09
CA LEU A 308 1.27 1.97 -11.96
C LEU A 308 1.80 1.43 -13.30
N GLU A 309 3.07 1.05 -13.33
CA GLU A 309 3.72 0.48 -14.51
C GLU A 309 3.00 -0.80 -14.98
N GLY A 310 2.64 -0.84 -16.26
CA GLY A 310 1.91 -1.96 -16.86
C GLY A 310 0.49 -2.16 -16.32
N GLY A 311 0.00 -1.27 -15.45
CA GLY A 311 -1.35 -1.27 -14.93
C GLY A 311 -1.69 -2.43 -13.98
N VAL A 312 -2.98 -2.63 -13.76
CA VAL A 312 -3.54 -3.66 -12.88
C VAL A 312 -3.11 -5.06 -13.33
N LYS A 313 -3.01 -5.30 -14.63
CA LYS A 313 -2.57 -6.59 -15.18
C LYS A 313 -1.14 -6.91 -14.73
N ALA A 314 -0.19 -6.00 -14.95
CA ALA A 314 1.21 -6.22 -14.57
C ALA A 314 1.37 -6.40 -13.05
N TYR A 315 0.58 -5.67 -12.27
CA TYR A 315 0.58 -5.86 -10.82
C TYR A 315 0.06 -7.25 -10.42
N ARG A 316 -1.04 -7.71 -11.01
CA ARG A 316 -1.58 -9.05 -10.74
C ARG A 316 -0.58 -10.14 -11.13
N ASP A 317 0.02 -10.04 -12.31
CA ASP A 317 1.02 -10.99 -12.80
C ASP A 317 2.22 -11.06 -11.85
N PHE A 318 2.72 -9.90 -11.40
CA PHE A 318 3.79 -9.83 -10.40
C PHE A 318 3.44 -10.54 -9.09
N LEU A 319 2.21 -10.40 -8.58
CA LEU A 319 1.78 -11.08 -7.34
C LEU A 319 1.66 -12.60 -7.53
N LEU A 320 1.22 -13.05 -8.71
CA LEU A 320 1.14 -14.47 -9.05
C LEU A 320 2.54 -15.09 -9.17
N GLU A 321 3.46 -14.43 -9.87
CA GLU A 321 4.86 -14.87 -9.98
C GLU A 321 5.53 -14.91 -8.60
N SER A 322 5.34 -13.86 -7.79
CA SER A 322 5.85 -13.80 -6.43
C SER A 322 5.26 -14.91 -5.53
N THR A 323 4.00 -15.27 -5.76
CA THR A 323 3.34 -16.41 -5.07
C THR A 323 4.00 -17.73 -5.43
N VAL A 324 4.26 -17.97 -6.71
CA VAL A 324 4.99 -19.16 -7.16
C VAL A 324 6.37 -19.20 -6.52
N MET A 325 7.12 -18.08 -6.53
CA MET A 325 8.45 -18.01 -5.94
C MET A 325 8.44 -18.28 -4.43
N LEU A 326 7.50 -17.70 -3.69
CA LEU A 326 7.40 -17.87 -2.24
C LEU A 326 6.98 -19.29 -1.82
N ASN A 327 6.22 -19.96 -2.68
CA ASN A 327 5.79 -21.34 -2.46
C ASN A 327 6.84 -22.37 -2.90
N ARG A 328 7.85 -22.01 -3.69
CA ARG A 328 8.99 -22.89 -4.02
C ARG A 328 9.72 -23.24 -2.72
N GLY A 329 9.53 -24.49 -2.26
CA GLY A 329 10.09 -25.02 -1.00
C GLY A 329 9.06 -25.27 0.12
N LYS A 330 7.80 -24.84 -0.04
CA LYS A 330 6.72 -25.04 0.96
C LYS A 330 5.69 -26.10 0.60
N VAL A 331 5.95 -26.89 -0.44
CA VAL A 331 5.03 -27.94 -0.97
C VAL A 331 4.65 -28.99 0.10
N ALA A 332 5.32 -29.04 1.25
CA ALA A 332 5.10 -30.07 2.27
C ALA A 332 4.06 -29.77 3.37
N GLN A 333 3.49 -28.56 3.49
CA GLN A 333 2.53 -28.27 4.59
C GLN A 333 1.42 -27.28 4.19
N GLN A 334 0.56 -27.64 3.23
CA GLN A 334 -0.78 -27.05 3.20
C GLN A 334 -1.65 -27.83 4.18
N SER A 335 -1.83 -27.26 5.38
CA SER A 335 -2.82 -27.72 6.34
C SER A 335 -4.20 -27.78 5.69
N LYS A 336 -4.94 -28.86 5.90
CA LYS A 336 -6.32 -29.08 5.42
C LYS A 336 -7.27 -28.02 6.00
N VAL A 337 -7.29 -26.81 5.44
CA VAL A 337 -8.35 -25.84 5.69
C VAL A 337 -9.60 -26.38 5.02
N LYS A 338 -10.70 -26.52 5.77
CA LYS A 338 -11.95 -27.08 5.26
C LYS A 338 -12.69 -26.06 4.39
N ASN A 339 -13.29 -26.53 3.32
CA ASN A 339 -14.23 -25.73 2.53
C ASN A 339 -15.57 -25.59 3.28
N CYS A 340 -16.13 -24.39 3.23
CA CYS A 340 -17.43 -23.99 3.74
C CYS A 340 -18.58 -24.33 2.77
N GLY A 341 -19.84 -24.27 3.26
CA GLY A 341 -21.01 -24.24 2.37
C GLY A 341 -21.05 -22.91 1.61
N GLY A 342 -20.81 -22.93 0.30
CA GLY A 342 -20.75 -21.73 -0.55
C GLY A 342 -19.38 -21.47 -1.21
N CYS A 343 -18.37 -22.25 -0.82
CA CYS A 343 -17.02 -22.18 -1.36
C CYS A 343 -16.95 -22.71 -2.83
N PRO A 344 -16.00 -22.20 -3.65
CA PRO A 344 -15.75 -22.67 -5.02
C PRO A 344 -15.66 -24.20 -5.15
#